data_AF-A0A7K1EVW2-F1
#
_entry.id   AF-A0A7K1EVW2-F1
#
_cell.length_a   1.000
_cell.length_b   1.000
_cell.length_c   1.000
_cell.angle_alpha   90.00
_cell.angle_beta   90.00
_cell.angle_gamma   90.00
#
_symmetry.space_group_name_H-M   'P 1'
#
loop_
_entity.id
_entity.type
_entity.pdbx_description
1 polymer ?
#
loop_
_entity_poly.entity_id
_entity_poly.type
_entity_poly.pdbx_seq_one_letter_code
_entity_poly.pdbx_strand_id
1 'polypeptide(L)'
;MVDLGMPAPLPAPLAPRRHSRQIKLGSVLVGGGAPVSVQSMATTLTADVNATLQQIAELTASGCQIVRVAVPSQDDADALAAIAKKSQIPVVADIHFQPKYIFAAIDAGCAGVRVNPGNIKQFDDKVKEVAKAAGDAGIPIRIGVNAGSLDPRLLKKYGKATPEALVESALWECSLFEEHGFTDIKISVKHHDPVTMVQAYRLLASKCDYPLHLGVTEAGPLFQGTIKSAVAFGILLSEGIGDTIRVSLSAPPVEEVKVGISILESLNLRQ
;
A
#
# COMPACT_ATOMS: atom_id res chain seq x y z
N MET A 1 35.73 24.66 25.22
CA MET A 1 34.43 24.15 24.73
C MET A 1 34.71 23.47 23.41
N VAL A 2 34.40 22.18 23.28
CA VAL A 2 34.39 21.54 21.97
C VAL A 2 33.18 22.10 21.24
N ASP A 3 33.43 22.90 20.21
CA ASP A 3 32.40 23.31 19.27
C ASP A 3 31.90 22.06 18.56
N LEU A 4 30.71 21.58 18.96
CA LEU A 4 30.13 20.37 18.38
C LEU A 4 29.60 20.61 16.96
N GLY A 5 29.66 21.86 16.46
CA GLY A 5 29.13 22.24 15.16
C GLY A 5 27.62 22.05 15.07
N MET A 6 26.97 22.81 14.20
CA MET A 6 25.62 22.44 13.79
C MET A 6 25.71 21.12 13.01
N PRO A 7 24.84 20.13 13.25
CA PRO A 7 24.86 18.89 12.49
C PRO A 7 24.77 19.22 10.99
N ALA A 8 25.71 18.69 10.22
CA ALA A 8 25.74 18.89 8.77
C ALA A 8 24.42 18.39 8.16
N PRO A 9 23.87 19.06 7.14
CA PRO A 9 22.68 18.58 6.45
C PRO A 9 22.94 17.17 5.88
N LEU A 10 21.93 16.31 5.94
CA LEU A 10 22.04 14.94 5.41
C LEU A 10 22.45 14.98 3.92
N PRO A 11 23.30 14.05 3.47
CA PRO A 11 23.61 13.91 2.05
C PRO A 11 22.35 13.75 1.20
N ALA A 12 22.36 14.33 -0.01
CA ALA A 12 21.25 14.22 -0.94
C ALA A 12 20.94 12.74 -1.29
N PRO A 13 19.66 12.39 -1.54
CA PRO A 13 19.30 11.06 -2.02
C PRO A 13 20.00 10.69 -3.34
N LEU A 14 20.18 9.40 -3.57
CA LEU A 14 20.94 8.87 -4.72
C LEU A 14 20.33 9.19 -6.09
N ALA A 15 19.00 9.39 -6.14
CA ALA A 15 18.28 9.76 -7.35
C ALA A 15 17.11 10.69 -7.02
N PRO A 16 16.67 11.54 -7.98
CA PRO A 16 15.42 12.26 -7.83
C PRO A 16 14.25 11.29 -7.73
N ARG A 17 13.19 11.69 -7.00
CA ARG A 17 11.96 10.91 -6.91
C ARG A 17 11.32 10.78 -8.30
N ARG A 18 10.88 9.57 -8.64
CA ARG A 18 10.08 9.31 -9.84
C ARG A 18 8.86 10.25 -9.87
N HIS A 19 8.55 10.81 -11.03
CA HIS A 19 7.30 11.53 -11.21
C HIS A 19 6.09 10.59 -11.06
N SER A 20 5.19 10.94 -10.16
CA SER A 20 3.92 10.24 -9.93
C SER A 20 2.81 11.26 -9.70
N ARG A 21 1.56 10.89 -10.03
CA ARG A 21 0.37 11.62 -9.61
C ARG A 21 0.34 11.72 -8.08
N GLN A 22 -0.37 12.70 -7.55
CA GLN A 22 -0.59 12.79 -6.11
C GLN A 22 -2.01 12.34 -5.77
N ILE A 23 -2.13 11.46 -4.79
CA ILE A 23 -3.40 11.10 -4.18
C ILE A 23 -3.39 11.50 -2.70
N LYS A 24 -4.58 11.59 -2.11
CA LYS A 24 -4.77 11.92 -0.70
C LYS A 24 -5.49 10.78 0.01
N LEU A 25 -4.88 10.25 1.08
CA LEU A 25 -5.46 9.28 1.99
C LEU A 25 -5.73 10.00 3.31
N GLY A 26 -6.94 10.51 3.49
CA GLY A 26 -7.27 11.32 4.67
C GLY A 26 -6.36 12.54 4.76
N SER A 27 -5.51 12.62 5.79
CA SER A 27 -4.53 13.69 5.97
C SER A 27 -3.19 13.46 5.25
N VAL A 28 -2.94 12.27 4.69
CA VAL A 28 -1.63 11.88 4.14
C VAL A 28 -1.63 11.96 2.61
N LEU A 29 -0.69 12.73 2.06
CA LEU A 29 -0.43 12.77 0.61
C LEU A 29 0.49 11.60 0.21
N VAL A 30 0.23 10.99 -0.94
CA VAL A 30 1.05 9.91 -1.50
C VAL A 30 1.30 10.19 -2.98
N GLY A 31 2.58 10.18 -3.38
CA GLY A 31 3.01 10.56 -4.73
C GLY A 31 3.14 12.07 -4.92
N GLY A 32 3.45 12.49 -6.15
CA GLY A 32 3.65 13.91 -6.50
C GLY A 32 4.75 14.60 -5.70
N GLY A 33 5.81 13.87 -5.34
CA GLY A 33 6.92 14.41 -4.54
C GLY A 33 6.67 14.46 -3.02
N ALA A 34 5.52 13.99 -2.53
CA ALA A 34 5.29 13.83 -1.09
C ALA A 34 6.34 12.87 -0.46
N PRO A 35 6.67 13.06 0.83
CA PRO A 35 7.53 12.13 1.57
C PRO A 35 6.99 10.69 1.49
N VAL A 36 7.89 9.71 1.40
CA VAL A 36 7.50 8.30 1.33
C VAL A 36 6.84 7.91 2.65
N SER A 37 5.55 7.58 2.61
CA SER A 37 4.81 7.26 3.83
C SER A 37 5.00 5.80 4.25
N VAL A 38 5.10 5.57 5.55
CA VAL A 38 5.16 4.22 6.15
C VAL A 38 3.76 3.77 6.55
N GLN A 39 3.34 2.62 6.02
CA GLN A 39 2.07 1.97 6.36
C GLN A 39 2.31 0.68 7.12
N SER A 40 1.32 0.28 7.91
CA SER A 40 1.26 -1.05 8.54
C SER A 40 -0.16 -1.62 8.44
N MET A 41 -0.36 -2.84 8.91
CA MET A 41 -1.67 -3.50 8.92
C MET A 41 -1.97 -4.02 10.32
N ALA A 42 -3.17 -3.74 10.80
CA ALA A 42 -3.67 -4.34 12.03
C ALA A 42 -3.84 -5.85 11.86
N THR A 43 -3.53 -6.59 12.91
CA THR A 43 -3.63 -8.06 12.98
C THR A 43 -4.77 -8.50 13.89
N THR A 44 -5.44 -7.57 14.56
CA THR A 44 -6.66 -7.82 15.34
C THR A 44 -7.84 -8.19 14.44
N LEU A 45 -8.86 -8.81 15.02
CA LEU A 45 -10.16 -8.92 14.36
C LEU A 45 -10.77 -7.53 14.26
N THR A 46 -11.09 -7.05 13.06
CA THR A 46 -11.60 -5.69 12.85
C THR A 46 -12.93 -5.47 13.58
N ALA A 47 -13.78 -6.49 13.67
CA ALA A 47 -15.01 -6.44 14.47
C ALA A 47 -14.75 -6.14 15.97
N ASP A 48 -13.57 -6.46 16.51
CA ASP A 48 -13.14 -5.98 17.82
C ASP A 48 -12.59 -4.54 17.70
N VAL A 49 -13.52 -3.59 17.76
CA VAL A 49 -13.24 -2.15 17.64
C VAL A 49 -12.21 -1.69 18.68
N ASN A 50 -12.30 -2.17 19.92
CA ASN A 50 -11.42 -1.69 20.99
C ASN A 50 -10.01 -2.22 20.82
N ALA A 51 -9.84 -3.52 20.56
CA ALA A 51 -8.53 -4.09 20.30
C ALA A 51 -7.89 -3.46 19.06
N THR A 52 -8.67 -3.25 18.00
CA THR A 52 -8.19 -2.61 16.77
C THR A 52 -7.77 -1.16 16.99
N LEU A 53 -8.56 -0.37 17.72
CA LEU A 53 -8.19 1.01 18.05
C LEU A 53 -6.95 1.09 18.95
N GLN A 54 -6.80 0.16 19.89
CA GLN A 54 -5.60 0.07 20.72
C GLN A 54 -4.36 -0.23 19.87
N GLN A 55 -4.43 -1.21 18.97
CA GLN A 55 -3.31 -1.52 18.08
C GLN A 55 -3.01 -0.38 17.10
N ILE A 56 -4.04 0.33 16.61
CA ILE A 56 -3.84 1.55 15.80
C ILE A 56 -3.09 2.63 16.59
N ALA A 57 -3.39 2.81 17.88
CA ALA A 57 -2.67 3.74 18.73
C ALA A 57 -1.20 3.33 18.91
N GLU A 58 -0.91 2.03 19.11
CA GLU A 58 0.46 1.50 19.16
C GLU A 58 1.22 1.74 17.84
N LEU A 59 0.56 1.52 16.70
CA LEU A 59 1.14 1.80 15.38
C LEU A 59 1.38 3.30 15.17
N THR A 60 0.46 4.14 15.62
CA THR A 60 0.60 5.60 15.54
C THR A 60 1.80 6.06 16.36
N ALA A 61 1.96 5.54 17.58
CA ALA A 61 3.07 5.85 18.48
C ALA A 61 4.44 5.40 17.92
N SER A 62 4.48 4.39 17.05
CA SER A 62 5.71 3.96 16.38
C SER A 62 6.01 4.71 15.08
N GLY A 63 5.18 5.68 14.68
CA GLY A 63 5.38 6.52 13.49
C GLY A 63 4.68 6.01 12.22
N CYS A 64 3.75 5.06 12.35
CA CYS A 64 2.88 4.65 11.24
C CYS A 64 2.01 5.82 10.78
N GLN A 65 1.91 6.02 9.47
CA GLN A 65 1.15 7.14 8.90
C GLN A 65 -0.19 6.70 8.32
N ILE A 66 -0.33 5.44 7.91
CA ILE A 66 -1.56 4.89 7.33
C ILE A 66 -1.70 3.46 7.83
N VAL A 67 -2.84 3.12 8.41
CA VAL A 67 -3.13 1.76 8.88
C VAL A 67 -4.13 1.09 7.96
N ARG A 68 -3.92 -0.20 7.71
CA ARG A 68 -4.86 -1.05 7.00
C ARG A 68 -5.55 -2.03 7.96
N VAL A 69 -6.85 -2.27 7.77
CA VAL A 69 -7.63 -3.26 8.51
C VAL A 69 -8.27 -4.26 7.54
N ALA A 70 -8.37 -5.53 7.94
CA ALA A 70 -8.98 -6.58 7.11
C ALA A 70 -10.50 -6.51 7.18
N VAL A 71 -11.20 -6.71 6.05
CA VAL A 71 -12.68 -6.73 6.03
C VAL A 71 -13.18 -8.01 5.35
N PRO A 72 -13.01 -9.19 5.99
CA PRO A 72 -13.47 -10.46 5.44
C PRO A 72 -14.99 -10.68 5.61
N SER A 73 -15.61 -10.11 6.65
CA SER A 73 -17.01 -10.36 7.01
C SER A 73 -17.86 -9.08 7.15
N GLN A 74 -19.17 -9.23 7.37
CA GLN A 74 -20.09 -8.12 7.59
C GLN A 74 -19.81 -7.42 8.93
N ASP A 75 -19.52 -8.18 9.98
CA ASP A 75 -19.20 -7.63 11.31
C ASP A 75 -17.98 -6.70 11.26
N ASP A 76 -16.99 -7.04 10.42
CA ASP A 76 -15.82 -6.20 10.19
C ASP A 76 -16.18 -4.91 9.45
N ALA A 77 -17.10 -4.97 8.49
CA ALA A 77 -17.58 -3.80 7.74
C ALA A 77 -18.38 -2.86 8.64
N ASP A 78 -19.24 -3.41 9.50
CA ASP A 78 -20.07 -2.65 10.44
C ASP A 78 -19.21 -1.92 11.50
N ALA A 79 -18.05 -2.49 11.84
CA ALA A 79 -17.08 -1.88 12.76
C ALA A 79 -16.31 -0.68 12.17
N LEU A 80 -16.24 -0.54 10.84
CA LEU A 80 -15.38 0.45 10.18
C LEU A 80 -15.71 1.88 10.58
N ALA A 81 -16.99 2.23 10.73
CA ALA A 81 -17.39 3.62 11.03
C ALA A 81 -16.88 4.06 12.41
N ALA A 82 -16.92 3.16 13.40
CA ALA A 82 -16.39 3.43 14.73
C ALA A 82 -14.86 3.56 14.73
N ILE A 83 -14.18 2.71 13.95
CA ILE A 83 -12.72 2.70 13.84
C ILE A 83 -12.21 3.94 13.09
N ALA A 84 -12.75 4.22 11.90
CA ALA A 84 -12.34 5.33 11.06
C ALA A 84 -12.55 6.68 11.76
N LYS A 85 -13.66 6.85 12.49
CA LYS A 85 -13.95 8.07 13.25
C LYS A 85 -13.00 8.33 14.41
N LYS A 86 -12.48 7.27 15.07
CA LYS A 86 -11.66 7.39 16.29
C LYS A 86 -10.15 7.25 16.02
N SER A 87 -9.78 6.66 14.89
CA SER A 87 -8.38 6.50 14.49
C SER A 87 -7.69 7.86 14.33
N GLN A 88 -6.47 7.97 14.84
CA GLN A 88 -5.64 9.19 14.70
C GLN A 88 -4.92 9.25 13.35
N ILE A 89 -4.90 8.15 12.60
CA ILE A 89 -4.29 8.04 11.29
C ILE A 89 -5.28 7.49 10.26
N PRO A 90 -5.12 7.81 8.96
CA PRO A 90 -5.92 7.27 7.88
C PRO A 90 -6.08 5.75 7.93
N VAL A 91 -7.33 5.27 7.91
CA VAL A 91 -7.69 3.85 7.87
C VAL A 91 -7.99 3.43 6.43
N VAL A 92 -7.35 2.38 5.94
CA VAL A 92 -7.62 1.75 4.65
C VAL A 92 -8.31 0.40 4.85
N ALA A 93 -9.45 0.19 4.20
CA ALA A 93 -10.15 -1.10 4.22
C ALA A 93 -9.52 -2.08 3.23
N ASP A 94 -9.15 -3.28 3.68
CA ASP A 94 -8.60 -4.35 2.84
C ASP A 94 -9.68 -5.35 2.42
N ILE A 95 -10.20 -5.19 1.20
CA ILE A 95 -11.37 -5.92 0.72
C ILE A 95 -10.93 -6.91 -0.35
N HIS A 96 -11.27 -8.18 -0.12
CA HIS A 96 -10.91 -9.26 -1.02
C HIS A 96 -12.08 -9.63 -1.92
N PHE A 97 -13.23 -9.98 -1.36
CA PHE A 97 -14.25 -10.75 -2.09
C PHE A 97 -15.52 -9.98 -2.44
N GLN A 98 -16.02 -9.09 -1.57
CA GLN A 98 -17.38 -8.58 -1.70
C GLN A 98 -17.40 -7.08 -1.98
N PRO A 99 -17.91 -6.64 -3.16
CA PRO A 99 -17.94 -5.22 -3.50
C PRO A 99 -18.85 -4.41 -2.58
N LYS A 100 -19.86 -5.03 -1.94
CA LYS A 100 -20.69 -4.35 -0.92
C LYS A 100 -19.87 -3.75 0.22
N TYR A 101 -18.75 -4.36 0.59
CA TYR A 101 -17.88 -3.83 1.65
C TYR A 101 -17.10 -2.59 1.19
N ILE A 102 -16.95 -2.37 -0.12
CA ILE A 102 -16.30 -1.17 -0.64
C ILE A 102 -17.18 0.04 -0.35
N PHE A 103 -18.48 -0.07 -0.64
CA PHE A 103 -19.46 0.96 -0.29
C PHE A 103 -19.55 1.17 1.22
N ALA A 104 -19.60 0.09 2.01
CA ALA A 104 -19.58 0.21 3.47
C ALA A 104 -18.32 0.93 4.00
N ALA A 105 -17.15 0.69 3.41
CA ALA A 105 -15.92 1.38 3.78
C ALA A 105 -15.93 2.87 3.39
N ILE A 106 -16.50 3.22 2.24
CA ILE A 106 -16.71 4.60 1.81
C ILE A 106 -17.63 5.32 2.81
N ASP A 107 -18.80 4.73 3.08
CA ASP A 107 -19.82 5.31 3.97
C ASP A 107 -19.31 5.44 5.42
N ALA A 108 -18.46 4.49 5.85
CA ALA A 108 -17.79 4.52 7.16
C ALA A 108 -16.75 5.64 7.30
N GLY A 109 -16.34 6.29 6.20
CA GLY A 109 -15.30 7.31 6.20
C GLY A 109 -13.88 6.75 6.22
N CYS A 110 -13.67 5.54 5.70
CA CYS A 110 -12.31 5.04 5.46
C CYS A 110 -11.59 5.97 4.46
N ALA A 111 -10.30 6.23 4.72
CA ALA A 111 -9.50 7.13 3.92
C ALA A 111 -9.14 6.57 2.53
N GLY A 112 -9.35 5.28 2.31
CA GLY A 112 -9.14 4.61 1.03
C GLY A 112 -9.51 3.14 1.12
N VAL A 113 -9.57 2.48 -0.03
CA VAL A 113 -9.89 1.05 -0.13
C VAL A 113 -8.78 0.35 -0.88
N ARG A 114 -8.42 -0.86 -0.48
CA ARG A 114 -7.63 -1.76 -1.33
C ARG A 114 -8.52 -2.87 -1.86
N VAL A 115 -8.43 -3.06 -3.18
CA VAL A 115 -9.05 -4.17 -3.91
C VAL A 115 -7.98 -5.14 -4.42
N ASN A 116 -8.37 -6.39 -4.58
CA ASN A 116 -7.50 -7.49 -4.96
C ASN A 116 -7.81 -7.94 -6.40
N PRO A 117 -6.79 -8.17 -7.23
CA PRO A 117 -6.98 -8.57 -8.60
C PRO A 117 -7.65 -9.93 -8.79
N GLY A 118 -8.35 -10.08 -9.91
CA GLY A 118 -9.08 -11.30 -10.26
C GLY A 118 -10.51 -11.38 -9.68
N ASN A 119 -10.82 -10.60 -8.65
CA ASN A 119 -12.18 -10.47 -8.12
C ASN A 119 -12.95 -9.30 -8.75
N ILE A 120 -12.28 -8.39 -9.46
CA ILE A 120 -12.92 -7.21 -10.04
C ILE A 120 -13.93 -7.56 -11.12
N LYS A 121 -13.66 -8.58 -11.95
CA LYS A 121 -14.67 -9.10 -12.90
C LYS A 121 -15.86 -9.77 -12.22
N GLN A 122 -15.67 -10.30 -11.02
CA GLN A 122 -16.76 -10.86 -10.22
C GLN A 122 -17.61 -9.77 -9.57
N PHE A 123 -17.21 -8.51 -9.66
CA PHE A 123 -18.01 -7.39 -9.17
C PHE A 123 -19.23 -7.08 -10.03
N ASP A 124 -19.62 -7.93 -10.98
CA ASP A 124 -20.92 -7.86 -11.68
C ASP A 124 -21.19 -6.46 -12.26
N ASP A 125 -20.24 -5.96 -13.05
CA ASP A 125 -20.24 -4.61 -13.66
C ASP A 125 -20.29 -3.41 -12.68
N LYS A 126 -20.06 -3.63 -11.38
CA LYS A 126 -20.03 -2.55 -10.37
C LYS A 126 -18.78 -1.68 -10.38
N VAL A 127 -17.83 -1.90 -11.28
CA VAL A 127 -16.62 -1.04 -11.35
C VAL A 127 -17.00 0.41 -11.55
N LYS A 128 -18.01 0.68 -12.40
CA LYS A 128 -18.58 2.03 -12.59
C LYS A 128 -19.15 2.62 -11.30
N GLU A 129 -19.91 1.83 -10.55
CA GLU A 129 -20.53 2.26 -9.28
C GLU A 129 -19.46 2.55 -8.22
N VAL A 130 -18.44 1.67 -8.11
CA VAL A 130 -17.32 1.85 -7.20
C VAL A 130 -16.49 3.07 -7.58
N ALA A 131 -16.16 3.23 -8.86
CA ALA A 131 -15.44 4.39 -9.39
C ALA A 131 -16.17 5.69 -9.05
N LYS A 132 -17.49 5.73 -9.29
CA LYS A 132 -18.33 6.88 -8.96
C LYS A 132 -18.36 7.15 -7.45
N ALA A 133 -18.63 6.13 -6.64
CA ALA A 133 -18.72 6.29 -5.18
C ALA A 133 -17.39 6.73 -4.55
N ALA A 134 -16.27 6.15 -5.00
CA ALA A 134 -14.94 6.55 -4.55
C ALA A 134 -14.59 7.97 -5.00
N GLY A 135 -14.93 8.34 -6.24
CA GLY A 135 -14.73 9.69 -6.76
C GLY A 135 -15.58 10.75 -6.03
N ASP A 136 -16.87 10.47 -5.81
CA ASP A 136 -17.78 11.35 -5.07
C ASP A 136 -17.31 11.55 -3.62
N ALA A 137 -16.74 10.51 -3.00
CA ALA A 137 -16.18 10.57 -1.65
C ALA A 137 -14.74 11.13 -1.60
N GLY A 138 -14.08 11.30 -2.75
CA GLY A 138 -12.70 11.74 -2.84
C GLY A 138 -11.70 10.78 -2.19
N ILE A 139 -11.97 9.46 -2.22
CA ILE A 139 -11.07 8.45 -1.66
C ILE A 139 -10.37 7.63 -2.76
N PRO A 140 -9.07 7.35 -2.63
CA PRO A 140 -8.35 6.58 -3.63
C PRO A 140 -8.55 5.07 -3.46
N ILE A 141 -8.34 4.35 -4.56
CA ILE A 141 -8.36 2.89 -4.61
C ILE A 141 -6.93 2.37 -4.79
N ARG A 142 -6.50 1.42 -3.96
CA ARG A 142 -5.28 0.66 -4.21
C ARG A 142 -5.60 -0.61 -4.98
N ILE A 143 -5.02 -0.77 -6.16
CA ILE A 143 -5.02 -2.01 -6.92
C ILE A 143 -3.76 -2.80 -6.53
N GLY A 144 -3.93 -3.99 -5.96
CA GLY A 144 -2.82 -4.73 -5.37
C GLY A 144 -2.68 -6.16 -5.85
N VAL A 145 -1.85 -6.39 -6.87
CA VAL A 145 -1.52 -7.72 -7.41
C VAL A 145 -0.47 -8.41 -6.53
N ASN A 146 -0.70 -9.68 -6.21
CA ASN A 146 0.29 -10.54 -5.58
C ASN A 146 0.53 -11.77 -6.46
N ALA A 147 1.75 -12.31 -6.42
CA ALA A 147 2.10 -13.52 -7.17
C ALA A 147 1.15 -14.71 -6.91
N GLY A 148 0.74 -14.90 -5.66
CA GLY A 148 -0.18 -15.99 -5.27
C GLY A 148 -1.64 -15.80 -5.68
N SER A 149 -2.02 -14.61 -6.15
CA SER A 149 -3.40 -14.27 -6.56
C SER A 149 -3.46 -13.71 -7.98
N LEU A 150 -2.50 -14.09 -8.84
CA LEU A 150 -2.46 -13.65 -10.23
C LEU A 150 -3.66 -14.21 -11.02
N ASP A 151 -4.24 -13.41 -11.91
CA ASP A 151 -5.33 -13.83 -12.79
C ASP A 151 -4.96 -15.13 -13.54
N PRO A 152 -5.81 -16.18 -13.49
CA PRO A 152 -5.58 -17.45 -14.19
C PRO A 152 -5.29 -17.30 -15.69
N ARG A 153 -5.83 -16.27 -16.36
CA ARG A 153 -5.56 -15.97 -17.78
C ARG A 153 -4.10 -15.60 -17.99
N LEU A 154 -3.55 -14.77 -17.10
CA LEU A 154 -2.16 -14.33 -17.15
C LEU A 154 -1.23 -15.46 -16.73
N LEU A 155 -1.61 -16.25 -15.73
CA LEU A 155 -0.87 -17.46 -15.38
C LEU A 155 -0.79 -18.44 -16.56
N LYS A 156 -1.88 -18.62 -17.31
CA LYS A 156 -1.89 -19.44 -18.55
C LYS A 156 -1.01 -18.85 -19.65
N LYS A 157 -1.00 -17.51 -19.80
CA LYS A 157 -0.20 -16.80 -20.82
C LYS A 157 1.31 -16.85 -20.54
N TYR A 158 1.70 -16.64 -19.28
CA TYR A 158 3.10 -16.49 -18.87
C TYR A 158 3.71 -17.73 -18.21
N GLY A 159 2.89 -18.73 -17.86
CA GLY A 159 3.29 -19.97 -17.18
C GLY A 159 3.61 -19.81 -15.69
N LYS A 160 3.98 -18.61 -15.24
CA LYS A 160 4.27 -18.27 -13.84
C LYS A 160 4.03 -16.77 -13.58
N ALA A 161 4.12 -16.35 -12.32
CA ALA A 161 4.03 -14.94 -11.93
C ALA A 161 5.31 -14.16 -12.28
N THR A 162 5.56 -13.94 -13.57
CA THR A 162 6.67 -13.09 -14.04
C THR A 162 6.43 -11.61 -13.74
N PRO A 163 7.47 -10.76 -13.74
CA PRO A 163 7.31 -9.31 -13.66
C PRO A 163 6.28 -8.76 -14.66
N GLU A 164 6.30 -9.24 -15.90
CA GLU A 164 5.38 -8.82 -16.96
C GLU A 164 3.95 -9.22 -16.64
N ALA A 165 3.73 -10.43 -16.13
CA ALA A 165 2.41 -10.91 -15.77
C ALA A 165 1.81 -10.08 -14.62
N LEU A 166 2.61 -9.75 -13.60
CA LEU A 166 2.18 -8.91 -12.48
C LEU A 166 1.81 -7.49 -12.94
N VAL A 167 2.65 -6.90 -13.79
CA VAL A 167 2.44 -5.53 -14.30
C VAL A 167 1.24 -5.49 -15.25
N GLU A 168 1.10 -6.46 -16.15
CA GLU A 168 -0.06 -6.57 -17.04
C GLU A 168 -1.36 -6.70 -16.23
N SER A 169 -1.36 -7.53 -15.19
CA SER A 169 -2.52 -7.66 -14.29
C SER A 169 -2.89 -6.33 -13.64
N ALA A 170 -1.90 -5.59 -13.11
CA ALA A 170 -2.16 -4.34 -12.41
C ALA A 170 -2.71 -3.27 -13.36
N LEU A 171 -2.07 -3.07 -14.51
CA LEU A 171 -2.45 -2.04 -15.48
C LEU A 171 -3.80 -2.34 -16.14
N TRP A 172 -4.08 -3.61 -16.41
CA TRP A 172 -5.38 -4.01 -16.91
C TRP A 172 -6.50 -3.72 -15.92
N GLU A 173 -6.28 -3.87 -14.61
CA GLU A 173 -7.30 -3.50 -13.62
C GLU A 173 -7.42 -1.99 -13.44
N CYS A 174 -6.33 -1.24 -13.57
CA CYS A 174 -6.40 0.23 -13.59
C CYS A 174 -7.29 0.69 -14.75
N SER A 175 -7.16 0.08 -15.94
CA SER A 175 -7.92 0.49 -17.12
C SER A 175 -9.44 0.34 -16.92
N LEU A 176 -9.90 -0.62 -16.11
CA LEU A 176 -11.33 -0.78 -15.80
C LEU A 176 -11.91 0.43 -15.05
N PHE A 177 -11.10 1.09 -14.22
CA PHE A 177 -11.51 2.32 -13.53
C PHE A 177 -11.33 3.56 -14.43
N GLU A 178 -10.27 3.58 -15.24
CA GLU A 178 -10.01 4.65 -16.21
C GLU A 178 -11.12 4.76 -17.27
N GLU A 179 -11.70 3.63 -17.70
CA GLU A 179 -12.88 3.56 -18.58
C GLU A 179 -14.09 4.30 -18.00
N HIS A 180 -14.09 4.56 -16.69
CA HIS A 180 -15.11 5.32 -15.97
C HIS A 180 -14.60 6.66 -15.42
N GLY A 181 -13.44 7.13 -15.91
CA GLY A 181 -12.86 8.43 -15.56
C GLY A 181 -12.23 8.50 -14.18
N PHE A 182 -12.06 7.37 -13.48
CA PHE A 182 -11.49 7.34 -12.14
C PHE A 182 -9.99 7.05 -12.20
N THR A 183 -9.19 7.95 -11.62
CA THR A 183 -7.72 7.90 -11.69
C THR A 183 -7.02 8.11 -10.35
N ASP A 184 -7.76 8.24 -9.25
CA ASP A 184 -7.22 8.31 -7.89
C ASP A 184 -6.82 6.89 -7.42
N ILE A 185 -5.79 6.35 -8.09
CA ILE A 185 -5.35 4.97 -7.92
C ILE A 185 -3.90 4.96 -7.43
N LYS A 186 -3.56 4.02 -6.56
CA LYS A 186 -2.17 3.60 -6.32
C LYS A 186 -2.03 2.11 -6.59
N ILE A 187 -0.82 1.68 -6.99
CA ILE A 187 -0.58 0.29 -7.40
C ILE A 187 0.41 -0.38 -6.45
N SER A 188 0.19 -1.65 -6.16
CA SER A 188 1.24 -2.54 -5.65
C SER A 188 1.29 -3.84 -6.45
N VAL A 189 2.49 -4.27 -6.84
CA VAL A 189 2.77 -5.57 -7.44
C VAL A 189 3.75 -6.32 -6.53
N LYS A 190 3.28 -7.28 -5.74
CA LYS A 190 4.10 -7.92 -4.70
C LYS A 190 4.55 -9.32 -5.10
N HIS A 191 5.82 -9.60 -4.82
CA HIS A 191 6.44 -10.90 -4.99
C HIS A 191 7.31 -11.21 -3.76
N HIS A 192 7.53 -12.50 -3.46
CA HIS A 192 8.32 -12.93 -2.30
C HIS A 192 9.84 -12.88 -2.54
N ASP A 193 10.23 -13.05 -3.81
CA ASP A 193 11.60 -12.86 -4.30
C ASP A 193 11.89 -11.38 -4.58
N PRO A 194 12.89 -10.77 -3.90
CA PRO A 194 13.28 -9.37 -4.10
C PRO A 194 13.67 -9.02 -5.53
N VAL A 195 14.35 -9.93 -6.26
CA VAL A 195 14.81 -9.64 -7.63
C VAL A 195 13.62 -9.46 -8.58
N THR A 196 12.67 -10.39 -8.52
CA THR A 196 11.41 -10.34 -9.28
C THR A 196 10.61 -9.09 -8.91
N MET A 197 10.54 -8.75 -7.62
CA MET A 197 9.87 -7.53 -7.17
C MET A 197 10.52 -6.28 -7.78
N VAL A 198 11.85 -6.14 -7.71
CA VAL A 198 12.57 -5.00 -8.28
C VAL A 198 12.29 -4.87 -9.78
N GLN A 199 12.37 -5.98 -10.53
CA GLN A 199 12.07 -5.99 -11.96
C GLN A 199 10.62 -5.55 -12.25
N ALA A 200 9.65 -6.02 -11.47
CA ALA A 200 8.25 -5.67 -11.63
C ALA A 200 8.00 -4.17 -11.37
N TYR A 201 8.56 -3.60 -10.30
CA TYR A 201 8.38 -2.17 -10.00
C TYR A 201 9.11 -1.27 -11.00
N ARG A 202 10.30 -1.64 -11.50
CA ARG A 202 10.97 -0.88 -12.58
C ARG A 202 10.14 -0.87 -13.85
N LEU A 203 9.57 -2.02 -14.23
CA LEU A 203 8.69 -2.14 -15.39
C LEU A 203 7.38 -1.37 -15.20
N LEU A 204 6.80 -1.40 -13.99
CA LEU A 204 5.58 -0.65 -13.69
C LEU A 204 5.83 0.86 -13.71
N ALA A 205 6.96 1.30 -13.13
CA ALA A 205 7.40 2.68 -13.10
C ALA A 205 7.61 3.28 -14.51
N SER A 206 8.02 2.47 -15.49
CA SER A 206 8.19 2.92 -16.88
C SER A 206 6.90 2.96 -17.69
N LYS A 207 5.80 2.37 -17.18
CA LYS A 207 4.52 2.24 -17.89
C LYS A 207 3.39 3.13 -17.36
N CYS A 208 3.53 3.69 -16.16
CA CYS A 208 2.50 4.53 -15.56
C CYS A 208 3.08 5.56 -14.59
N ASP A 209 2.26 6.57 -14.28
CA ASP A 209 2.53 7.64 -13.31
C ASP A 209 1.73 7.48 -12.00
N TYR A 210 1.07 6.34 -11.77
CA TYR A 210 0.40 6.07 -10.49
C TYR A 210 1.39 5.99 -9.32
N PRO A 211 1.02 6.44 -8.10
CA PRO A 211 1.80 6.17 -6.91
C PRO A 211 2.01 4.66 -6.68
N LEU A 212 3.21 4.28 -6.27
CA LEU A 212 3.61 2.88 -6.08
C LEU A 212 3.75 2.56 -4.58
N HIS A 213 2.98 1.59 -4.12
CA HIS A 213 3.06 1.04 -2.76
C HIS A 213 4.00 -0.16 -2.74
N LEU A 214 5.22 0.02 -2.24
CA LEU A 214 6.20 -1.07 -2.15
C LEU A 214 5.86 -2.02 -1.01
N GLY A 215 6.03 -3.32 -1.26
CA GLY A 215 5.96 -4.33 -0.22
C GLY A 215 6.36 -5.70 -0.73
N VAL A 216 7.20 -6.39 0.04
CA VAL A 216 7.51 -7.81 -0.16
C VAL A 216 6.38 -8.63 0.47
N THR A 217 5.86 -9.64 -0.23
CA THR A 217 4.94 -10.62 0.37
C THR A 217 5.73 -11.78 0.95
N GLU A 218 5.22 -12.45 1.99
CA GLU A 218 5.88 -13.63 2.58
C GLU A 218 7.36 -13.38 2.92
N ALA A 219 7.67 -12.21 3.48
CA ALA A 219 9.06 -11.83 3.77
C ALA A 219 9.68 -12.74 4.84
N GLY A 220 8.85 -13.29 5.74
CA GLY A 220 9.22 -14.26 6.76
C GLY A 220 9.32 -13.66 8.17
N PRO A 221 9.96 -14.37 9.11
CA PRO A 221 10.22 -13.89 10.46
C PRO A 221 11.05 -12.60 10.48
N LEU A 222 11.08 -11.91 11.62
CA LEU A 222 11.69 -10.59 11.80
C LEU A 222 13.04 -10.42 11.07
N PHE A 223 14.03 -11.29 11.33
CA PHE A 223 15.35 -11.16 10.71
C PHE A 223 15.31 -11.32 9.18
N GLN A 224 14.77 -12.44 8.69
CA GLN A 224 14.71 -12.72 7.25
C GLN A 224 13.86 -11.68 6.50
N GLY A 225 12.71 -11.31 7.05
CA GLY A 225 11.79 -10.35 6.46
C GLY A 225 12.36 -8.94 6.42
N THR A 226 13.14 -8.56 7.43
CA THR A 226 13.90 -7.30 7.45
C THR A 226 14.91 -7.28 6.32
N ILE A 227 15.75 -8.32 6.19
CA ILE A 227 16.78 -8.37 5.15
C ILE A 227 16.15 -8.34 3.75
N LYS A 228 15.13 -9.17 3.48
CA LYS A 228 14.46 -9.18 2.16
C LYS A 228 13.85 -7.83 1.82
N SER A 229 13.19 -7.19 2.78
CA SER A 229 12.53 -5.90 2.57
C SER A 229 13.54 -4.77 2.38
N ALA A 230 14.60 -4.72 3.20
CA ALA A 230 15.67 -3.75 3.08
C ALA A 230 16.41 -3.86 1.73
N VAL A 231 16.67 -5.07 1.24
CA VAL A 231 17.29 -5.29 -0.08
C VAL A 231 16.38 -4.78 -1.20
N ALA A 232 15.11 -5.19 -1.22
CA ALA A 232 14.17 -4.79 -2.28
C ALA A 232 13.91 -3.27 -2.28
N PHE A 233 13.67 -2.70 -1.09
CA PHE A 233 13.32 -1.29 -0.94
C PHE A 233 14.55 -0.42 -1.16
N GLY A 234 15.72 -0.83 -0.66
CA GLY A 234 16.99 -0.14 -0.86
C GLY A 234 17.27 0.13 -2.34
N ILE A 235 17.12 -0.90 -3.18
CA ILE A 235 17.30 -0.78 -4.63
C ILE A 235 16.28 0.19 -5.23
N LEU A 236 14.98 -0.04 -5.01
CA LEU A 236 13.93 0.75 -5.66
C LEU A 236 13.91 2.21 -5.20
N LEU A 237 14.05 2.45 -3.89
CA LEU A 237 14.05 3.79 -3.32
C LEU A 237 15.31 4.57 -3.71
N SER A 238 16.45 3.90 -3.85
CA SER A 238 17.68 4.54 -4.38
C SER A 238 17.53 5.01 -5.82
N GLU A 239 16.61 4.42 -6.59
CA GLU A 239 16.23 4.80 -7.95
C GLU A 239 15.07 5.81 -7.99
N GLY A 240 14.62 6.28 -6.81
CA GLY A 240 13.49 7.19 -6.68
C GLY A 240 12.11 6.52 -6.87
N ILE A 241 12.04 5.19 -6.95
CA ILE A 241 10.81 4.41 -7.17
C ILE A 241 10.18 4.02 -5.83
N GLY A 242 8.91 4.38 -5.65
CA GLY A 242 8.13 4.09 -4.45
C GLY A 242 7.62 5.37 -3.80
N ASP A 243 6.33 5.39 -3.48
CA ASP A 243 5.62 6.56 -2.93
C ASP A 243 5.09 6.29 -1.52
N THR A 244 4.97 5.02 -1.17
CA THR A 244 4.64 4.55 0.17
C THR A 244 5.14 3.12 0.34
N ILE A 245 5.46 2.71 1.56
CA ILE A 245 6.01 1.38 1.85
C ILE A 245 5.20 0.67 2.93
N ARG A 246 5.20 -0.65 2.87
CA ARG A 246 4.87 -1.53 4.00
C ARG A 246 5.82 -2.73 4.01
N VAL A 247 6.55 -2.89 5.10
CA VAL A 247 7.28 -4.13 5.42
C VAL A 247 6.24 -5.15 5.89
N SER A 248 6.30 -6.40 5.42
CA SER A 248 5.37 -7.45 5.86
C SER A 248 6.12 -8.53 6.65
N LEU A 249 5.98 -8.57 7.97
CA LEU A 249 6.73 -9.46 8.85
C LEU A 249 5.82 -10.45 9.58
N SER A 250 6.34 -11.64 9.86
CA SER A 250 5.74 -12.55 10.85
C SER A 250 6.15 -12.13 12.27
N ALA A 251 5.79 -10.91 12.67
CA ALA A 251 6.13 -10.26 13.94
C ALA A 251 5.03 -9.24 14.32
N PRO A 252 5.03 -8.67 15.54
CA PRO A 252 4.12 -7.59 15.89
C PRO A 252 4.19 -6.45 14.86
N PRO A 253 3.06 -5.84 14.45
CA PRO A 253 3.03 -4.90 13.32
C PRO A 253 3.76 -3.58 13.59
N VAL A 254 4.10 -3.30 14.85
CA VAL A 254 5.01 -2.21 15.25
C VAL A 254 6.42 -2.42 14.69
N GLU A 255 6.90 -3.67 14.60
CA GLU A 255 8.22 -3.96 14.01
C GLU A 255 8.24 -3.67 12.50
N GLU A 256 7.11 -3.86 11.79
CA GLU A 256 6.99 -3.46 10.38
C GLU A 256 7.23 -1.96 10.20
N VAL A 257 6.71 -1.15 11.13
CA VAL A 257 6.85 0.32 11.11
C VAL A 257 8.29 0.72 11.39
N LYS A 258 8.90 0.18 12.45
CA LYS A 258 10.30 0.47 12.82
C LYS A 258 11.25 0.15 11.66
N VAL A 259 11.13 -1.04 11.07
CA VAL A 259 11.98 -1.43 9.93
C VAL A 259 11.74 -0.51 8.74
N GLY A 260 10.48 -0.17 8.43
CA GLY A 260 10.15 0.75 7.34
C GLY A 260 10.77 2.13 7.53
N ILE A 261 10.68 2.68 8.74
CA ILE A 261 11.29 3.97 9.10
C ILE A 261 12.81 3.90 8.95
N SER A 262 13.46 2.90 9.55
CA SER A 262 14.93 2.77 9.48
C SER A 262 15.45 2.59 8.06
N ILE A 263 14.71 1.94 7.16
CA ILE A 263 15.06 1.86 5.73
C ILE A 263 15.04 3.26 5.09
N LEU A 264 14.02 4.07 5.36
CA LEU A 264 13.91 5.42 4.80
C LEU A 264 15.01 6.36 5.36
N GLU A 265 15.27 6.29 6.66
CA GLU A 265 16.36 7.04 7.31
C GLU A 265 17.73 6.65 6.73
N SER A 266 17.98 5.36 6.51
CA SER A 266 19.23 4.85 5.92
C SER A 266 19.49 5.36 4.49
N LEU A 267 18.45 5.86 3.81
CA LEU A 267 18.52 6.45 2.47
C LEU A 267 18.38 7.98 2.48
N ASN A 268 18.38 8.63 3.66
CA ASN A 268 18.11 10.04 3.86
C ASN A 268 16.76 10.51 3.25
N LEU A 269 15.78 9.61 3.18
CA LEU A 269 14.41 9.91 2.71
C LEU A 269 13.50 10.36 3.85
N ARG A 270 13.98 10.22 5.10
CA ARG A 270 13.29 10.61 6.34
C ARG A 270 14.33 10.96 7.41
N GLN A 271 13.93 11.79 8.37
CA GLN A 271 14.66 12.11 9.60
C GLN A 271 13.90 11.58 10.82
#